data_AF-W3AIF9-F1
#
_entry.id   AF-W3AIF9-F1
#
_cell.length_a   1.000
_cell.length_b   1.000
_cell.length_c   1.000
_cell.angle_alpha   90.00
_cell.angle_beta   90.00
_cell.angle_gamma   90.00
#
_symmetry.space_group_name_H-M   'P 1'
#
loop_
_entity.id
_entity.type
_entity.pdbx_description
1 polymer ?
#
loop_
_entity_poly.entity_id
_entity_poly.type
_entity_poly.pdbx_seq_one_letter_code
_entity_poly.pdbx_strand_id
1 'polypeptide(L)'
;DNLRTNGEAFAYIVLEVPEFEDISVDYGRDIAEKLVKVVADSLVQCFGHVASIFRMYGCHFGIAKRNICSEEIVVTAHTWQNSLKSIREIDGRQVMVHGEFAFAQGFEKESVQEIVELASRRLNEKLTGRTDGSDERADLIKGYLNMMPLPYLIARLIMDDEGKNPVDIEILYANKRYCEITGKGSSELIGRKYTEVFHSTNNQKWLDIGYRAAFGEYIYSRTYSYSMKHWVNFIAAPSTSAGTFSMVFIKMFDEAKQSEEPMAEHIVNEIGSKDKLIRRDRVHGGNIFT
;
A
#
# COMPACT_ATOMS: atom_id res chain seq x y z
N ASP A 1 21.33 -7.94 18.58
CA ASP A 1 21.49 -6.60 18.00
C ASP A 1 22.91 -6.43 17.45
N ASN A 2 23.22 -7.15 16.36
CA ASN A 2 24.60 -7.36 15.88
C ASN A 2 25.14 -6.22 14.98
N LEU A 3 24.31 -5.21 14.68
CA LEU A 3 24.67 -4.13 13.76
C LEU A 3 25.39 -2.97 14.47
N ARG A 4 25.05 -2.69 15.73
CA ARG A 4 25.74 -1.68 16.56
C ARG A 4 26.97 -2.17 17.32
N THR A 5 27.25 -3.48 17.35
CA THR A 5 28.12 -4.11 18.37
C THR A 5 29.58 -3.62 18.37
N ASN A 6 30.01 -2.88 17.35
CA ASN A 6 31.37 -2.31 17.28
C ASN A 6 31.44 -0.79 17.09
N GLY A 7 30.31 -0.05 17.14
CA GLY A 7 30.32 1.39 16.81
C GLY A 7 30.68 1.69 15.34
N GLU A 8 30.54 0.71 14.46
CA GLU A 8 30.81 0.85 13.03
C GLU A 8 29.69 1.62 12.34
N ALA A 9 30.05 2.60 11.51
CA ALA A 9 29.11 3.35 10.70
C ALA A 9 28.44 2.39 9.70
N PHE A 10 27.13 2.19 9.79
CA PHE A 10 26.36 1.45 8.80
C PHE A 10 25.33 2.35 8.14
N ALA A 11 24.85 1.96 6.97
CA ALA A 11 23.71 2.59 6.31
C ALA A 11 22.65 1.54 6.00
N TYR A 12 21.40 1.98 6.09
CA TYR A 12 20.25 1.23 5.60
C TYR A 12 19.69 1.95 4.39
N ILE A 13 19.60 1.25 3.28
CA ILE A 13 19.18 1.77 1.97
C ILE A 13 17.92 1.02 1.59
N VAL A 14 16.90 1.74 1.14
CA VAL A 14 15.64 1.17 0.68
C VAL A 14 15.47 1.55 -0.78
N LEU A 15 15.08 0.57 -1.60
CA LEU A 15 14.95 0.71 -3.05
C LEU A 15 13.63 0.11 -3.52
N GLU A 16 12.99 0.73 -4.50
CA GLU A 16 11.70 0.27 -5.04
C GLU A 16 11.59 0.51 -6.54
N VAL A 17 10.92 -0.41 -7.24
CA VAL A 17 10.44 -0.22 -8.61
C VAL A 17 8.93 0.00 -8.57
N PRO A 18 8.44 1.24 -8.75
CA PRO A 18 7.04 1.60 -8.51
C PRO A 18 6.06 0.90 -9.46
N GLU A 19 6.49 0.63 -10.70
CA GLU A 19 5.65 -0.02 -11.71
C GLU A 19 5.40 -1.52 -11.46
N PHE A 20 5.95 -2.11 -10.39
CA PHE A 20 5.80 -3.53 -10.12
C PHE A 20 4.33 -3.96 -10.03
N GLU A 21 3.50 -3.19 -9.31
CA GLU A 21 2.11 -3.56 -9.11
C GLU A 21 1.32 -3.47 -10.42
N ASP A 22 1.54 -2.41 -11.20
CA ASP A 22 0.94 -2.22 -12.52
C ASP A 22 1.35 -3.37 -13.47
N ILE A 23 2.63 -3.75 -13.48
CA ILE A 23 3.14 -4.87 -14.29
C ILE A 23 2.53 -6.20 -13.86
N SER A 24 2.35 -6.41 -12.55
CA SER A 24 1.69 -7.61 -12.01
C SER A 24 0.22 -7.70 -12.41
N VAL A 25 -0.48 -6.56 -12.43
CA VAL A 25 -1.88 -6.46 -12.87
C VAL A 25 -2.01 -6.66 -14.38
N ASP A 26 -1.17 -5.99 -15.17
CA ASP A 26 -1.27 -5.95 -16.63
C ASP A 26 -0.78 -7.23 -17.30
N TYR A 27 0.31 -7.81 -16.80
CA TYR A 27 0.99 -8.94 -17.43
C TYR A 27 0.99 -10.22 -16.61
N GLY A 28 0.47 -10.16 -15.38
CA GLY A 28 0.35 -11.30 -14.47
C GLY A 28 1.59 -11.55 -13.62
N ARG A 29 1.40 -12.38 -12.58
CA ARG A 29 2.43 -12.67 -11.57
C ARG A 29 3.73 -13.23 -12.16
N ASP A 30 3.66 -14.06 -13.18
CA ASP A 30 4.83 -14.68 -13.80
C ASP A 30 5.80 -13.65 -14.39
N ILE A 31 5.28 -12.57 -15.00
CA ILE A 31 6.10 -11.49 -15.57
C ILE A 31 6.64 -10.60 -14.44
N ALA A 32 5.83 -10.31 -13.42
CA ALA A 32 6.25 -9.54 -12.26
C ALA A 32 7.36 -10.25 -11.45
N GLU A 33 7.29 -11.58 -11.30
CA GLU A 33 8.35 -12.35 -10.65
C GLU A 33 9.67 -12.34 -11.45
N LYS A 34 9.58 -12.35 -12.79
CA LYS A 34 10.75 -12.18 -13.65
C LYS A 34 11.36 -10.79 -13.53
N LEU A 35 10.53 -9.74 -13.43
CA LEU A 35 11.01 -8.39 -13.15
C LEU A 35 11.79 -8.34 -11.83
N VAL A 36 11.23 -8.91 -10.76
CA VAL A 36 11.90 -8.97 -9.45
C VAL A 36 13.28 -9.62 -9.56
N LYS A 37 13.38 -10.72 -10.31
CA LYS A 37 14.66 -11.43 -10.52
C LYS A 37 15.68 -10.53 -11.22
N VAL A 38 15.29 -9.89 -12.33
CA VAL A 38 16.19 -9.00 -13.09
C VAL A 38 16.64 -7.81 -12.24
N VAL A 39 15.73 -7.23 -11.44
CA VAL A 39 16.04 -6.12 -10.53
C VAL A 39 16.99 -6.56 -9.42
N ALA A 40 16.72 -7.72 -8.80
CA ALA A 40 17.57 -8.29 -7.75
C ALA A 40 18.99 -8.59 -8.26
N ASP A 41 19.12 -9.18 -9.44
CA ASP A 41 20.42 -9.46 -10.07
C ASP A 41 21.20 -8.15 -10.28
N SER A 42 20.52 -7.09 -10.72
CA SER A 42 21.14 -5.77 -10.88
C SER A 42 21.56 -5.13 -9.55
N LEU A 43 20.78 -5.30 -8.48
CA LEU A 43 21.15 -4.83 -7.13
C LEU A 43 22.41 -5.52 -6.62
N VAL A 44 22.51 -6.84 -6.79
CA VAL A 44 23.68 -7.63 -6.39
C VAL A 44 24.93 -7.16 -7.14
N GLN A 45 24.81 -6.87 -8.44
CA GLN A 45 25.91 -6.33 -9.25
C GLN A 45 26.36 -4.94 -8.79
N CYS A 46 25.44 -4.07 -8.37
CA CYS A 46 25.77 -2.70 -7.97
C CYS A 46 26.30 -2.61 -6.54
N PHE A 47 25.66 -3.26 -5.57
CA PHE A 47 25.97 -3.11 -4.15
C PHE A 47 26.99 -4.14 -3.63
N GLY A 48 27.20 -5.25 -4.35
CA GLY A 48 28.24 -6.24 -4.13
C GLY A 48 27.93 -7.33 -3.09
N HIS A 49 28.84 -8.31 -2.98
CA HIS A 49 28.70 -9.53 -2.15
C HIS A 49 28.77 -9.32 -0.63
N VAL A 50 29.24 -8.16 -0.16
CA VAL A 50 29.42 -7.87 1.29
C VAL A 50 28.20 -7.13 1.88
N ALA A 51 27.24 -6.76 1.03
CA ALA A 51 26.00 -6.12 1.45
C ALA A 51 24.95 -7.18 1.84
N SER A 52 24.23 -6.95 2.93
CA SER A 52 23.05 -7.75 3.26
C SER A 52 21.85 -7.18 2.49
N ILE A 53 21.43 -7.86 1.43
CA ILE A 53 20.31 -7.48 0.58
C ILE A 53 19.12 -8.36 0.93
N PHE A 54 17.95 -7.77 1.14
CA PHE A 54 16.72 -8.49 1.46
C PHE A 54 15.55 -7.90 0.66
N ARG A 55 14.68 -8.79 0.19
CA ARG A 55 13.41 -8.41 -0.42
C ARG A 55 12.36 -8.32 0.68
N MET A 56 11.62 -7.21 0.74
CA MET A 56 10.57 -7.02 1.73
C MET A 56 9.22 -7.50 1.18
N TYR A 57 8.77 -6.92 0.07
CA TYR A 57 7.56 -7.31 -0.68
C TYR A 57 7.69 -6.81 -2.13
N GLY A 58 6.90 -7.36 -3.05
CA GLY A 58 6.86 -6.90 -4.45
C GLY A 58 8.25 -6.70 -5.06
N CYS A 59 8.52 -5.51 -5.60
CA CYS A 59 9.85 -5.06 -6.04
C CYS A 59 10.44 -4.00 -5.10
N HIS A 60 10.28 -4.20 -3.79
CA HIS A 60 10.81 -3.37 -2.72
C HIS A 60 11.91 -4.14 -1.97
N PHE A 61 13.09 -3.52 -1.87
CA PHE A 61 14.30 -4.11 -1.32
C PHE A 61 14.88 -3.20 -0.26
N GLY A 62 15.56 -3.80 0.72
CA GLY A 62 16.48 -3.05 1.54
C GLY A 62 17.87 -3.66 1.54
N ILE A 63 18.83 -2.80 1.87
CA ILE A 63 20.24 -3.12 1.91
C ILE A 63 20.83 -2.56 3.19
N ALA A 64 21.43 -3.43 3.99
CA ALA A 64 22.27 -3.03 5.11
C ALA A 64 23.74 -3.18 4.71
N LYS A 65 24.48 -2.08 4.74
CA LYS A 65 25.90 -2.05 4.37
C LYS A 65 26.72 -1.29 5.41
N ARG A 66 27.84 -1.88 5.82
CA ARG A 66 28.79 -1.29 6.77
C ARG A 66 29.81 -0.42 6.03
N ASN A 67 30.31 0.60 6.73
CA ASN A 67 31.41 1.48 6.33
C ASN A 67 31.22 2.12 4.94
N ILE A 68 30.01 2.54 4.61
CA ILE A 68 29.70 3.23 3.36
C ILE A 68 29.26 4.68 3.65
N CYS A 69 29.83 5.64 2.91
CA CYS A 69 29.46 7.04 3.03
C CYS A 69 28.27 7.40 2.13
N SER A 70 27.57 8.50 2.44
CA SER A 70 26.40 8.96 1.69
C SER A 70 26.68 9.17 0.20
N GLU A 71 27.85 9.69 -0.15
CA GLU A 71 28.26 9.93 -1.54
C GLU A 71 28.37 8.62 -2.33
N GLU A 72 29.00 7.59 -1.75
CA GLU A 72 29.12 6.28 -2.39
C GLU A 72 27.75 5.62 -2.55
N ILE A 73 26.88 5.68 -1.52
CA ILE A 73 25.50 5.18 -1.61
C ILE A 73 24.78 5.82 -2.79
N VAL A 74 24.85 7.15 -2.89
CA VAL A 74 24.18 7.92 -3.94
C VAL A 74 24.73 7.53 -5.31
N VAL A 75 26.05 7.43 -5.48
CA VAL A 75 26.65 7.03 -6.76
C VAL A 75 26.22 5.61 -7.15
N THR A 76 26.32 4.63 -6.24
CA THR A 76 25.91 3.24 -6.50
C THR A 76 24.42 3.13 -6.85
N ALA A 77 23.57 3.84 -6.11
CA ALA A 77 22.14 3.84 -6.37
C ALA A 77 21.78 4.45 -7.73
N HIS A 78 22.46 5.54 -8.14
CA HIS A 78 22.27 6.11 -9.49
C HIS A 78 22.75 5.16 -10.59
N THR A 79 23.85 4.41 -10.36
CA THR A 79 24.28 3.35 -11.27
C THR A 79 23.19 2.29 -11.44
N TRP A 80 22.58 1.85 -10.34
CA TRP A 80 21.45 0.92 -10.37
C TRP A 80 20.22 1.52 -11.07
N GLN A 81 19.83 2.76 -10.79
CA GLN A 81 18.71 3.41 -11.49
C GLN A 81 18.94 3.46 -13.00
N ASN A 82 20.19 3.68 -13.44
CA ASN A 82 20.54 3.70 -14.85
C ASN A 82 20.54 2.31 -15.49
N SER A 83 20.89 1.24 -14.76
CA SER A 83 20.76 -0.13 -15.27
C SER A 83 19.29 -0.49 -15.48
N LEU A 84 18.39 -0.07 -14.58
CA LEU A 84 16.95 -0.33 -14.72
C LEU A 84 16.35 0.30 -15.99
N LYS A 85 16.80 1.49 -16.39
CA LYS A 85 16.36 2.15 -17.64
C LYS A 85 16.67 1.34 -18.90
N SER A 86 17.58 0.37 -18.82
CA SER A 86 17.91 -0.54 -19.92
C SER A 86 16.96 -1.73 -20.04
N ILE A 87 16.16 -2.00 -19.00
CA ILE A 87 15.13 -3.05 -19.01
C ILE A 87 13.95 -2.52 -19.82
N ARG A 88 13.85 -2.96 -21.08
CA ARG A 88 12.78 -2.58 -22.02
C ARG A 88 11.79 -3.70 -22.29
N GLU A 89 12.17 -4.93 -22.00
CA GLU A 89 11.36 -6.10 -22.29
C GLU A 89 11.60 -7.21 -21.26
N ILE A 90 10.53 -7.90 -20.89
CA ILE A 90 10.56 -9.13 -20.09
C ILE A 90 9.66 -10.14 -20.81
N ASP A 91 10.26 -11.24 -21.28
CA ASP A 91 9.55 -12.33 -21.98
C ASP A 91 8.60 -11.86 -23.09
N GLY A 92 9.07 -10.99 -23.98
CA GLY A 92 8.28 -10.45 -25.10
C GLY A 92 7.27 -9.37 -24.69
N ARG A 93 7.21 -8.99 -23.40
CA ARG A 93 6.37 -7.89 -22.91
C ARG A 93 7.22 -6.64 -22.75
N GLN A 94 6.84 -5.58 -23.44
CA GLN A 94 7.49 -4.28 -23.28
C GLN A 94 7.20 -3.73 -21.89
N VAL A 95 8.25 -3.31 -21.19
CA VAL A 95 8.16 -2.72 -19.86
C VAL A 95 8.98 -1.43 -19.83
N MET A 96 8.52 -0.48 -19.03
CA MET A 96 9.31 0.69 -18.68
C MET A 96 9.31 0.78 -17.17
N VAL A 97 10.52 0.73 -16.60
CA VAL A 97 10.69 0.71 -15.15
C VAL A 97 11.71 1.77 -14.75
N HIS A 98 11.49 2.36 -13.59
CA HIS A 98 12.50 3.16 -12.92
C HIS A 98 12.69 2.66 -11.49
N GLY A 99 13.84 3.02 -10.91
CA GLY A 99 14.12 2.76 -9.51
C GLY A 99 14.02 4.05 -8.72
N GLU A 100 13.45 3.96 -7.52
CA GLU A 100 13.56 4.99 -6.50
C GLU A 100 14.34 4.44 -5.31
N PHE A 101 15.07 5.32 -4.62
CA PHE A 101 15.83 4.92 -3.45
C PHE A 101 15.91 6.01 -2.39
N ALA A 102 16.03 5.61 -1.14
CA ALA A 102 16.44 6.47 -0.04
C ALA A 102 17.30 5.71 0.96
N PHE A 103 17.94 6.43 1.88
CA PHE A 103 18.78 5.80 2.89
C PHE A 103 18.78 6.59 4.20
N ALA A 104 19.24 5.93 5.25
CA ALA A 104 19.57 6.53 6.53
C ALA A 104 20.88 5.95 7.06
N GLN A 105 21.70 6.79 7.68
CA GLN A 105 22.95 6.39 8.31
C GLN A 105 22.72 6.05 9.79
N GLY A 106 23.42 5.03 10.29
CA GLY A 106 23.21 4.48 11.63
C GLY A 106 23.44 5.44 12.79
N PHE A 107 24.00 6.62 12.57
CA PHE A 107 24.14 7.68 13.57
C PHE A 107 22.94 8.64 13.64
N GLU A 108 22.02 8.58 12.67
CA GLU A 108 20.88 9.51 12.60
C GLU A 108 19.80 9.23 13.66
N LYS A 109 19.76 8.01 14.19
CA LYS A 109 18.80 7.53 15.19
C LYS A 109 19.45 6.55 16.15
N GLU A 110 18.77 6.26 17.25
CA GLU A 110 19.32 5.45 18.34
C GLU A 110 19.12 3.94 18.08
N SER A 111 18.01 3.53 17.47
CA SER A 111 17.75 2.12 17.18
C SER A 111 17.87 1.79 15.69
N VAL A 112 18.19 0.52 15.38
CA VAL A 112 18.16 0.02 14.00
C VAL A 112 16.76 0.17 13.40
N GLN A 113 15.72 -0.08 14.19
CA GLN A 113 14.33 0.05 13.75
C GLN A 113 14.02 1.48 13.29
N GLU A 114 14.39 2.50 14.07
CA GLU A 114 14.19 3.91 13.68
C GLU A 114 14.99 4.28 12.43
N ILE A 115 16.17 3.68 12.21
CA ILE A 115 16.96 3.88 10.98
C ILE A 115 16.23 3.30 9.77
N VAL A 116 15.68 2.09 9.89
CA VAL A 116 14.87 1.46 8.85
C VAL A 116 13.64 2.33 8.54
N GLU A 117 12.90 2.73 9.56
CA GLU A 117 11.72 3.57 9.44
C GLU A 117 12.04 4.94 8.80
N LEU A 118 13.18 5.54 9.17
CA LEU A 118 13.63 6.80 8.58
C LEU A 118 13.94 6.66 7.09
N ALA A 119 14.64 5.61 6.68
CA ALA A 119 14.95 5.35 5.28
C ALA A 119 13.68 5.05 4.47
N SER A 120 12.78 4.21 4.98
CA SER A 120 11.50 3.92 4.34
C SER A 120 10.62 5.16 4.22
N ARG A 121 10.57 6.02 5.25
CA ARG A 121 9.84 7.29 5.19
C ARG A 121 10.38 8.21 4.09
N ARG A 122 11.71 8.36 3.99
CA ARG A 122 12.36 9.15 2.93
C ARG A 122 12.06 8.60 1.53
N LEU A 123 12.01 7.27 1.37
CA LEU A 123 11.66 6.66 0.09
C LEU A 123 10.19 6.95 -0.26
N ASN A 124 9.28 6.78 0.69
CA ASN A 124 7.86 7.10 0.49
C ASN A 124 7.65 8.57 0.11
N GLU A 125 8.42 9.49 0.69
CA GLU A 125 8.39 10.92 0.32
C GLU A 125 8.81 11.16 -1.14
N LYS A 126 9.75 10.38 -1.68
CA LYS A 126 10.14 10.42 -3.10
C LYS A 126 9.09 9.79 -4.01
N LEU A 127 8.61 8.60 -3.67
CA LEU A 127 7.60 7.86 -4.44
C LEU A 127 6.28 8.62 -4.56
N THR A 128 5.89 9.33 -3.49
CA THR A 128 4.69 10.16 -3.48
C THR A 128 4.90 11.54 -4.11
N GLY A 129 6.11 11.86 -4.56
CA GLY A 129 6.42 13.10 -5.29
C GLY A 129 6.28 14.37 -4.45
N ARG A 130 6.90 14.44 -3.25
CA ARG A 130 6.96 15.68 -2.45
C ARG A 130 7.94 16.72 -3.04
N THR A 131 7.66 17.15 -4.27
CA THR A 131 8.21 18.36 -4.90
C THR A 131 7.02 19.12 -5.51
N ASP A 132 6.47 20.08 -4.76
CA ASP A 132 5.54 21.16 -5.14
C ASP A 132 4.28 20.89 -6.01
N GLY A 133 3.97 19.64 -6.37
CA GLY A 133 2.80 19.26 -7.20
C GLY A 133 1.81 18.29 -6.54
N SER A 134 1.93 18.06 -5.23
CA SER A 134 1.17 17.04 -4.50
C SER A 134 -0.33 17.30 -4.38
N ASP A 135 -0.76 18.56 -4.43
CA ASP A 135 -2.17 18.90 -4.23
C ASP A 135 -3.03 18.42 -5.41
N GLU A 136 -2.62 18.65 -6.67
CA GLU A 136 -3.49 18.33 -7.81
C GLU A 136 -3.78 16.83 -7.99
N ARG A 137 -2.76 15.95 -7.90
CA ARG A 137 -2.97 14.49 -8.03
C ARG A 137 -3.65 13.89 -6.81
N ALA A 138 -3.27 14.30 -5.60
CA ALA A 138 -3.94 13.87 -4.39
C ALA A 138 -5.40 14.34 -4.38
N ASP A 139 -5.67 15.55 -4.87
CA ASP A 139 -7.02 16.10 -4.96
C ASP A 139 -7.83 15.44 -6.07
N LEU A 140 -7.20 15.02 -7.19
CA LEU A 140 -7.85 14.21 -8.21
C LEU A 140 -8.26 12.83 -7.65
N ILE A 141 -7.36 12.15 -6.92
CA ILE A 141 -7.65 10.85 -6.29
C ILE A 141 -8.70 11.00 -5.20
N LYS A 142 -8.57 11.99 -4.30
CA LYS A 142 -9.59 12.31 -3.29
C LYS A 142 -10.92 12.66 -3.95
N GLY A 143 -10.89 13.38 -5.08
CA GLY A 143 -12.05 13.71 -5.89
C GLY A 143 -12.77 12.46 -6.38
N TYR A 144 -12.02 11.52 -6.99
CA TYR A 144 -12.55 10.23 -7.41
C TYR A 144 -13.11 9.41 -6.24
N LEU A 145 -12.37 9.28 -5.14
CA LEU A 145 -12.79 8.55 -3.94
C LEU A 145 -14.03 9.18 -3.29
N ASN A 146 -14.20 10.50 -3.35
CA ASN A 146 -15.39 11.20 -2.89
C ASN A 146 -16.62 10.97 -3.78
N MET A 147 -16.41 10.64 -5.05
CA MET A 147 -17.48 10.25 -5.97
C MET A 147 -17.83 8.76 -5.86
N MET A 148 -17.02 7.97 -5.14
CA MET A 148 -17.29 6.55 -4.91
C MET A 148 -18.58 6.38 -4.09
N PRO A 149 -19.53 5.53 -4.52
CA PRO A 149 -20.80 5.36 -3.82
C PRO A 149 -20.68 4.54 -2.53
N LEU A 150 -19.49 4.03 -2.23
CA LEU A 150 -19.18 3.21 -1.06
C LEU A 150 -18.40 4.02 -0.02
N PRO A 151 -18.62 3.81 1.29
CA PRO A 151 -17.78 4.37 2.33
C PRO A 151 -16.34 3.85 2.19
N TYR A 152 -15.39 4.78 2.23
CA TYR A 152 -13.96 4.51 2.10
C TYR A 152 -13.16 5.34 3.09
N LEU A 153 -12.11 4.76 3.65
CA LEU A 153 -11.14 5.47 4.49
C LEU A 153 -9.72 4.95 4.32
N ILE A 154 -8.76 5.80 4.66
CA ILE A 154 -7.36 5.44 4.90
C ILE A 154 -7.06 5.76 6.35
N ALA A 155 -6.39 4.83 7.04
CA ALA A 155 -6.04 5.00 8.43
C ALA A 155 -4.63 4.50 8.72
N ARG A 156 -4.08 4.98 9.83
CA ARG A 156 -2.79 4.56 10.40
C ARG A 156 -3.02 3.81 11.68
N LEU A 157 -2.34 2.68 11.84
CA LEU A 157 -2.30 1.94 13.08
C LEU A 157 -1.40 2.66 14.09
N ILE A 158 -1.88 2.84 15.32
CA ILE A 158 -1.09 3.35 16.43
C ILE A 158 -0.69 2.16 17.30
N MET A 159 0.61 1.98 17.50
CA MET A 159 1.18 0.95 18.38
C MET A 159 1.44 1.54 19.78
N ASP A 160 1.55 0.68 20.79
CA ASP A 160 2.09 1.05 22.10
C ASP A 160 3.56 1.53 21.99
N ASP A 161 4.07 2.14 23.06
CA ASP A 161 5.44 2.66 23.12
C ASP A 161 6.52 1.58 22.90
N GLU A 162 6.17 0.31 23.12
CA GLU A 162 7.05 -0.85 22.86
C GLU A 162 6.97 -1.37 21.42
N GLY A 163 6.04 -0.85 20.61
CA GLY A 163 5.82 -1.29 19.23
C GLY A 163 5.23 -2.69 19.10
N LYS A 164 4.67 -3.26 20.16
CA LYS A 164 4.20 -4.67 20.22
C LYS A 164 2.72 -4.80 19.96
N ASN A 165 1.90 -3.91 20.53
CA ASN A 165 0.44 -4.05 20.46
C ASN A 165 -0.20 -2.84 19.78
N PRO A 166 -1.20 -3.05 18.89
CA PRO A 166 -2.00 -1.95 18.38
C PRO A 166 -2.91 -1.42 19.51
N VAL A 167 -2.89 -0.10 19.72
CA VAL A 167 -3.66 0.58 20.77
C VAL A 167 -4.79 1.45 20.22
N ASP A 168 -4.63 2.01 19.02
CA ASP A 168 -5.67 2.80 18.36
C ASP A 168 -5.44 2.91 16.85
N ILE A 169 -6.34 3.64 16.17
CA ILE A 169 -6.29 3.92 14.74
C ILE A 169 -6.48 5.42 14.52
N GLU A 170 -5.56 6.07 13.81
CA GLU A 170 -5.69 7.45 13.35
C GLU A 170 -6.34 7.47 11.96
N ILE A 171 -7.41 8.25 11.78
CA ILE A 171 -8.06 8.40 10.47
C ILE A 171 -7.29 9.44 9.65
N LEU A 172 -6.68 9.04 8.54
CA LEU A 172 -5.92 9.93 7.65
C LEU A 172 -6.77 10.53 6.55
N TYR A 173 -7.77 9.79 6.09
CA TYR A 173 -8.72 10.22 5.07
C TYR A 173 -10.04 9.45 5.24
N ALA A 174 -11.16 10.13 5.00
CA ALA A 174 -12.47 9.51 4.88
C ALA A 174 -13.21 10.18 3.72
N ASN A 175 -13.80 9.39 2.85
CA ASN A 175 -14.58 9.92 1.74
C ASN A 175 -15.95 10.45 2.22
N LYS A 176 -16.64 11.17 1.33
CA LYS A 176 -17.96 11.73 1.61
C LYS A 176 -18.96 10.69 2.13
N ARG A 177 -18.99 9.49 1.54
CA ARG A 177 -19.91 8.42 1.96
C ARG A 177 -19.64 7.90 3.36
N TYR A 178 -18.37 7.81 3.76
CA TYR A 178 -18.02 7.44 5.12
C TYR A 178 -18.44 8.52 6.14
N CYS A 179 -18.25 9.80 5.80
CA CYS A 179 -18.73 10.91 6.60
C CYS A 179 -20.26 10.85 6.79
N GLU A 180 -21.01 10.66 5.70
CA GLU A 180 -22.48 10.56 5.72
C GLU A 180 -22.98 9.43 6.62
N ILE A 181 -22.42 8.23 6.48
CA ILE A 181 -22.92 7.05 7.20
C ILE A 181 -22.58 7.06 8.69
N THR A 182 -21.48 7.73 9.06
CA THR A 182 -21.08 7.89 10.46
C THR A 182 -21.68 9.13 11.11
N GLY A 183 -22.30 10.02 10.32
CA GLY A 183 -22.82 11.30 10.80
C GLY A 183 -21.73 12.25 11.28
N LYS A 184 -20.51 12.13 10.75
CA LYS A 184 -19.33 12.92 11.14
C LYS A 184 -18.81 13.75 9.98
N GLY A 185 -18.41 14.98 10.24
CA GLY A 185 -17.70 15.82 9.28
C GLY A 185 -16.25 15.36 9.06
N SER A 186 -15.71 15.62 7.88
CA SER A 186 -14.32 15.29 7.54
C SER A 186 -13.30 15.88 8.55
N SER A 187 -13.51 17.13 8.99
CA SER A 187 -12.67 17.79 10.01
C SER A 187 -12.77 17.19 11.40
N GLU A 188 -13.83 16.43 11.69
CA GLU A 188 -13.99 15.69 12.95
C GLU A 188 -13.31 14.33 12.90
N LEU A 189 -13.06 13.79 11.70
CA LEU A 189 -12.46 12.48 11.49
C LEU A 189 -10.94 12.58 11.28
N ILE A 190 -10.50 13.43 10.36
CA ILE A 190 -9.11 13.44 9.88
C ILE A 190 -8.16 13.90 10.99
N GLY A 191 -7.08 13.14 11.19
CA GLY A 191 -6.07 13.36 12.21
C GLY A 191 -6.54 13.03 13.63
N ARG A 192 -7.71 12.40 13.78
CA ARG A 192 -8.26 11.99 15.09
C ARG A 192 -8.16 10.49 15.27
N LYS A 193 -8.03 10.09 16.53
CA LYS A 193 -8.07 8.67 16.89
C LYS A 193 -9.49 8.13 16.83
N TYR A 194 -9.64 6.86 16.48
CA TYR A 194 -10.94 6.21 16.41
C TYR A 194 -11.68 6.28 17.75
N THR A 195 -10.98 6.03 18.86
CA THR A 195 -11.58 6.10 20.21
C THR A 195 -11.99 7.52 20.60
N GLU A 196 -11.25 8.55 20.18
CA GLU A 196 -11.59 9.95 20.40
C GLU A 196 -12.87 10.36 19.64
N VAL A 197 -13.01 9.92 18.40
CA VAL A 197 -14.16 10.29 17.55
C VAL A 197 -15.43 9.58 17.99
N PHE A 198 -15.35 8.26 18.16
CA PHE A 198 -16.54 7.42 18.35
C PHE A 198 -16.81 7.07 19.81
N HIS A 199 -15.92 7.46 20.73
CA HIS A 199 -16.04 7.23 22.18
C HIS A 199 -16.37 5.76 22.50
N SER A 200 -15.88 4.84 21.66
CA SER A 200 -16.15 3.42 21.74
C SER A 200 -14.91 2.70 22.21
N THR A 201 -15.07 1.92 23.29
CA THR A 201 -14.04 0.99 23.79
C THR A 201 -14.01 -0.32 23.02
N ASN A 202 -14.95 -0.53 22.10
CA ASN A 202 -15.13 -1.79 21.38
C ASN A 202 -14.49 -1.72 19.98
N ASN A 203 -13.22 -1.34 19.93
CA ASN A 203 -12.42 -1.19 18.71
C ASN A 203 -11.44 -2.35 18.44
N GLN A 204 -11.35 -3.33 19.34
CA GLN A 204 -10.35 -4.42 19.26
C GLN A 204 -10.37 -5.17 17.91
N LYS A 205 -11.56 -5.43 17.35
CA LYS A 205 -11.67 -6.05 16.03
C LYS A 205 -11.06 -5.19 14.93
N TRP A 206 -11.29 -3.88 14.98
CA TRP A 206 -10.68 -2.96 14.03
C TRP A 206 -9.16 -2.87 14.21
N LEU A 207 -8.66 -2.99 15.45
CA LEU A 207 -7.22 -3.06 15.71
C LEU A 207 -6.59 -4.33 15.10
N ASP A 208 -7.21 -5.50 15.25
CA ASP A 208 -6.74 -6.74 14.62
C ASP A 208 -6.72 -6.65 13.09
N ILE A 209 -7.83 -6.17 12.49
CA ILE A 209 -7.95 -5.97 11.05
C ILE A 209 -6.90 -4.97 10.57
N GLY A 210 -6.76 -3.84 11.26
CA GLY A 210 -5.82 -2.78 10.94
C GLY A 210 -4.37 -3.25 11.03
N TYR A 211 -4.02 -4.02 12.06
CA TYR A 211 -2.71 -4.64 12.20
C TYR A 211 -2.40 -5.55 11.00
N ARG A 212 -3.25 -6.54 10.76
CA ARG A 212 -3.04 -7.50 9.66
C ARG A 212 -2.94 -6.81 8.29
N ALA A 213 -3.83 -5.86 8.02
CA ALA A 213 -3.82 -5.12 6.76
C ALA A 213 -2.60 -4.19 6.63
N ALA A 214 -2.22 -3.47 7.68
CA ALA A 214 -1.05 -2.59 7.66
C ALA A 214 0.26 -3.36 7.46
N PHE A 215 0.29 -4.66 7.81
CA PHE A 215 1.43 -5.55 7.63
C PHE A 215 1.33 -6.48 6.41
N GLY A 216 0.45 -6.19 5.44
CA GLY A 216 0.49 -6.80 4.11
C GLY A 216 -0.70 -7.69 3.74
N GLU A 217 -1.63 -7.94 4.66
CA GLU A 217 -2.75 -8.85 4.38
C GLU A 217 -3.93 -8.17 3.66
N TYR A 218 -4.45 -8.79 2.61
CA TYR A 218 -5.71 -8.41 1.97
C TYR A 218 -6.86 -9.16 2.62
N ILE A 219 -7.71 -8.43 3.34
CA ILE A 219 -8.77 -8.99 4.17
C ILE A 219 -10.11 -8.70 3.52
N TYR A 220 -10.88 -9.73 3.22
CA TYR A 220 -12.31 -9.62 2.94
C TYR A 220 -13.08 -10.30 4.07
N SER A 221 -13.86 -9.54 4.82
CA SER A 221 -14.53 -10.08 6.01
C SER A 221 -15.82 -9.34 6.35
N ARG A 222 -16.50 -9.85 7.39
CA ARG A 222 -17.73 -9.31 7.97
C ARG A 222 -17.57 -9.08 9.46
N THR A 223 -17.99 -7.92 9.94
CA THR A 223 -18.12 -7.64 11.38
C THR A 223 -19.22 -6.63 11.67
N TYR A 224 -19.66 -6.52 12.93
CA TYR A 224 -20.49 -5.41 13.36
C TYR A 224 -19.64 -4.17 13.57
N SER A 225 -20.04 -3.06 12.96
CA SER A 225 -19.41 -1.75 13.10
C SER A 225 -20.20 -0.91 14.10
N TYR A 226 -19.63 -0.64 15.27
CA TYR A 226 -20.28 0.19 16.29
C TYR A 226 -20.42 1.66 15.85
N SER A 227 -19.44 2.19 15.13
CA SER A 227 -19.49 3.56 14.60
C SER A 227 -20.58 3.73 13.54
N MET A 228 -20.87 2.69 12.76
CA MET A 228 -21.92 2.72 11.74
C MET A 228 -23.26 2.16 12.24
N LYS A 229 -23.27 1.40 13.34
CA LYS A 229 -24.42 0.66 13.89
C LYS A 229 -25.01 -0.40 12.96
N HIS A 230 -24.21 -0.92 12.02
CA HIS A 230 -24.62 -1.96 11.07
C HIS A 230 -23.60 -3.11 11.05
N TRP A 231 -24.04 -4.29 10.63
CA TRP A 231 -23.14 -5.32 10.15
C TRP A 231 -22.59 -4.89 8.80
N VAL A 232 -21.28 -5.03 8.60
CA VAL A 232 -20.60 -4.57 7.39
C VAL A 232 -19.77 -5.68 6.77
N ASN A 233 -19.92 -5.86 5.46
CA ASN A 233 -18.90 -6.52 4.63
C ASN A 233 -17.89 -5.46 4.21
N PHE A 234 -16.61 -5.76 4.36
CA PHE A 234 -15.55 -4.81 4.04
C PHE A 234 -14.37 -5.51 3.39
N ILE A 235 -13.58 -4.72 2.66
CA ILE A 235 -12.21 -5.06 2.30
C ILE A 235 -11.29 -4.14 3.11
N ALA A 236 -10.27 -4.71 3.74
CA ALA A 236 -9.12 -3.99 4.26
C ALA A 236 -7.87 -4.43 3.52
N ALA A 237 -7.03 -3.47 3.12
CA ALA A 237 -5.82 -3.74 2.37
C ALA A 237 -4.67 -2.82 2.82
N PRO A 238 -3.41 -3.23 2.64
CA PRO A 238 -2.26 -2.36 2.85
C PRO A 238 -2.40 -1.08 2.02
N SER A 239 -1.90 0.02 2.54
CA SER A 239 -1.86 1.30 1.82
C SER A 239 -0.42 1.69 1.48
N THR A 240 -0.22 2.82 0.80
CA THR A 240 1.06 3.22 0.21
C THR A 240 2.14 3.60 1.23
N SER A 241 1.80 3.69 2.51
CA SER A 241 2.74 4.01 3.59
C SER A 241 2.77 2.89 4.63
N ALA A 242 3.96 2.59 5.15
CA ALA A 242 4.11 1.63 6.24
C ALA A 242 3.23 2.01 7.44
N GLY A 243 2.58 1.01 8.04
CA GLY A 243 1.66 1.21 9.17
C GLY A 243 0.31 1.81 8.78
N THR A 244 0.05 2.06 7.48
CA THR A 244 -1.25 2.52 7.00
C THR A 244 -1.98 1.45 6.21
N PHE A 245 -3.31 1.49 6.29
CA PHE A 245 -4.20 0.59 5.60
C PHE A 245 -5.41 1.35 5.08
N SER A 246 -6.05 0.81 4.06
CA SER A 246 -7.30 1.34 3.52
C SER A 246 -8.43 0.37 3.81
N MET A 247 -9.64 0.92 3.95
CA MET A 247 -10.86 0.14 4.07
C MET A 247 -11.96 0.67 3.16
N VAL A 248 -12.65 -0.25 2.50
CA VAL A 248 -13.90 0.01 1.78
C VAL A 248 -15.01 -0.86 2.36
N PHE A 249 -16.17 -0.25 2.62
CA PHE A 249 -17.34 -0.95 3.13
C PHE A 249 -18.29 -1.22 1.96
N ILE A 250 -18.45 -2.50 1.62
CA ILE A 250 -19.13 -2.94 0.39
C ILE A 250 -20.63 -3.06 0.60
N LYS A 251 -21.05 -3.61 1.74
CA LYS A 251 -22.46 -3.87 2.03
C LYS A 251 -22.73 -3.73 3.51
N MET A 252 -23.86 -3.14 3.85
CA MET A 252 -24.33 -2.98 5.23
C MET A 252 -25.66 -3.71 5.44
N PHE A 253 -25.84 -4.24 6.63
CA PHE A 253 -27.02 -5.02 7.02
C PHE A 253 -27.46 -4.61 8.42
N ASP A 254 -28.78 -4.53 8.63
CA ASP A 254 -29.37 -4.22 9.93
C ASP A 254 -29.30 -5.42 10.89
N GLU A 255 -29.38 -6.64 10.36
CA GLU A 255 -29.37 -7.88 11.14
C GLU A 255 -28.23 -8.81 10.71
N ALA A 256 -27.68 -9.56 11.67
CA ALA A 256 -26.59 -10.52 11.42
C ALA A 256 -26.97 -11.65 10.43
N LYS A 257 -28.27 -11.93 10.28
CA LYS A 257 -28.80 -13.13 9.62
C LYS A 257 -29.06 -13.02 8.11
N GLN A 258 -28.87 -11.86 7.48
CA GLN A 258 -29.31 -11.64 6.09
C GLN A 258 -28.34 -12.05 4.96
N SER A 259 -27.27 -12.82 5.20
CA SER A 259 -26.69 -13.58 4.07
C SER A 259 -25.99 -14.86 4.52
N GLU A 260 -26.71 -15.97 4.38
CA GLU A 260 -26.15 -17.31 4.18
C GLU A 260 -25.78 -17.55 2.69
N GLU A 261 -25.55 -16.49 1.91
CA GLU A 261 -24.97 -16.64 0.57
C GLU A 261 -23.46 -16.82 0.71
N PRO A 262 -22.86 -17.85 0.08
CA PRO A 262 -21.43 -18.08 0.15
C PRO A 262 -20.68 -16.84 -0.37
N MET A 263 -19.87 -16.24 0.50
CA MET A 263 -19.08 -15.00 0.32
C MET A 263 -18.21 -14.96 -0.96
N ALA A 264 -18.01 -16.09 -1.64
CA ALA A 264 -17.21 -16.21 -2.86
C ALA A 264 -18.00 -16.04 -4.17
N GLU A 265 -19.33 -16.25 -4.21
CA GLU A 265 -20.08 -16.30 -5.48
C GLU A 265 -20.51 -14.93 -6.03
N HIS A 266 -20.70 -13.92 -5.18
CA HIS A 266 -21.20 -12.62 -5.63
C HIS A 266 -20.19 -11.77 -6.41
N ILE A 267 -18.88 -11.86 -6.09
CA ILE A 267 -17.83 -11.12 -6.82
C ILE A 267 -17.68 -11.65 -8.25
N VAL A 268 -17.82 -12.97 -8.45
CA VAL A 268 -17.72 -13.60 -9.76
C VAL A 268 -18.96 -13.33 -10.61
N ASN A 269 -20.15 -13.34 -10.00
CA ASN A 269 -21.41 -13.18 -10.73
C ASN A 269 -21.71 -11.71 -11.13
N GLU A 270 -21.35 -10.70 -10.33
CA GLU A 270 -21.58 -9.30 -10.73
C GLU A 270 -20.64 -8.83 -11.85
N ILE A 271 -19.39 -9.30 -11.86
CA ILE A 271 -18.44 -9.02 -12.94
C ILE A 271 -18.87 -9.76 -14.22
N GLY A 272 -19.26 -11.04 -14.10
CA GLY A 272 -19.74 -11.85 -15.24
C GLY A 272 -21.09 -11.42 -15.83
N SER A 273 -21.95 -10.74 -15.05
CA SER A 273 -23.27 -10.29 -15.51
C SER A 273 -23.20 -8.96 -16.27
N LYS A 274 -22.27 -8.06 -15.92
CA LYS A 274 -22.03 -6.82 -16.69
C LYS A 274 -21.39 -7.09 -18.04
N ASP A 275 -20.51 -8.09 -18.15
CA ASP A 275 -19.91 -8.49 -19.43
C ASP A 275 -20.93 -9.09 -20.42
N LYS A 276 -21.99 -9.74 -19.92
CA LYS A 276 -23.07 -10.27 -20.78
C LYS A 276 -24.04 -9.20 -21.27
N LEU A 277 -24.19 -8.09 -20.55
CA LEU A 277 -25.04 -6.98 -20.99
C LEU A 277 -24.32 -6.12 -22.05
N ILE A 278 -23.02 -5.87 -21.89
CA ILE A 278 -22.21 -5.09 -22.86
C ILE A 278 -22.01 -5.86 -24.17
N ARG A 279 -21.99 -7.20 -24.15
CA ARG A 279 -21.89 -8.02 -25.37
C ARG A 279 -23.20 -8.16 -26.16
N ARG A 280 -24.38 -7.95 -25.55
CA ARG A 280 -25.66 -8.02 -26.28
C ARG A 280 -25.95 -6.75 -27.08
N ASP A 281 -25.50 -5.58 -26.62
CA ASP A 281 -25.76 -4.32 -27.32
C ASP A 281 -24.83 -4.04 -28.52
N ARG A 282 -23.78 -4.84 -28.73
CA ARG A 282 -22.91 -4.73 -29.91
C ARG A 282 -23.27 -5.65 -31.09
N VAL A 283 -24.24 -6.55 -30.95
CA VAL A 283 -24.57 -7.55 -31.99
C VAL A 283 -25.81 -7.19 -32.82
N HIS A 284 -26.52 -6.08 -32.54
CA HIS A 284 -27.73 -5.69 -33.30
C HIS A 284 -27.67 -4.32 -34.00
N GLY A 285 -26.47 -3.76 -34.21
CA GLY A 285 -26.28 -2.43 -34.81
C GLY A 285 -25.72 -2.40 -36.23
N GLY A 286 -25.84 -3.46 -37.04
CA GLY A 286 -25.24 -3.48 -38.37
C GLY A 286 -25.85 -4.48 -39.34
N ASN A 287 -26.99 -4.13 -39.94
CA ASN A 287 -27.34 -4.46 -41.32
C ASN A 287 -28.69 -3.86 -41.70
N ILE A 288 -28.70 -2.66 -42.31
CA ILE A 288 -29.67 -2.30 -43.35
C ILE A 288 -28.95 -1.35 -44.33
N PHE A 289 -28.43 -1.90 -45.42
CA PHE A 289 -28.27 -1.20 -46.69
C PHE A 289 -29.20 -1.88 -47.68
N THR A 290 -30.28 -1.20 -48.04
CA THR A 290 -30.90 -1.09 -49.38
C THR A 290 -31.89 0.05 -49.32
#